data_AF-A0A1V6R6J3-F1
#
_entry.id   AF-A0A1V6R6J3-F1
#
_cell.length_a   1.000
_cell.length_b   1.000
_cell.length_c   1.000
_cell.angle_alpha   90.00
_cell.angle_beta   90.00
_cell.angle_gamma   90.00
#
_symmetry.space_group_name_H-M   'P 1'
#
loop_
_entity.id
_entity.type
_entity.pdbx_description
1 polymer ?
#
loop_
_entity_poly.entity_id
_entity_poly.type
_entity_poly.pdbx_seq_one_letter_code
_entity_poly.pdbx_strand_id
1 'polypeptide(L)'
;MHFKAFCTVVISAAFFALALAKDSRTFAVNHFYGNGALTMGRMDPIMDPGKAATHSHAVQGGSNFNLTMTDDALMDSNCTSSLVNADKSNYWTPSLYFQAKNGSFLSVPMFYMNVYYFFEPTDDEIKPFPVGLRMFVGNSSLRTPPPGGAGNVLDTNQGAIQPIQFTCPRSSYDIPSYPQDSDGLHGVGIQDPNNAGAGAGFPHMNCDGYASPLRADIHFPSCYNPKAGLHDYKTNMAFPSSKGTTGGKANCPSGWIHVPHIFYEVYWNTPLFAELWTEGTGSQPFILSNGDRTGYSLHGDFISGWDESVLQKIIDNCDTGDSGMDKCADAGFLNDASTTCNIPNLVPEPIDGVLERLPGNNPPTGWGQDGEDGAAKQRVRRHIHGHSRGKHI
;
A
#
# COMPACT_ATOMS: atom_id res chain seq x y z
N MET A 1 -29.89 -76.35 -6.89
CA MET A 1 -28.73 -75.46 -7.10
C MET A 1 -29.13 -74.06 -6.63
N HIS A 2 -28.62 -73.62 -5.49
CA HIS A 2 -28.87 -72.28 -4.94
C HIS A 2 -27.85 -71.29 -5.52
N PHE A 3 -28.33 -70.28 -6.24
CA PHE A 3 -27.53 -69.12 -6.64
C PHE A 3 -27.51 -68.10 -5.49
N LYS A 4 -26.35 -67.89 -4.87
CA LYS A 4 -26.11 -66.75 -3.99
C LYS A 4 -25.57 -65.59 -4.83
N ALA A 5 -26.35 -64.54 -4.98
CA ALA A 5 -25.89 -63.27 -5.53
C ALA A 5 -25.01 -62.56 -4.50
N PHE A 6 -23.73 -62.36 -4.82
CA PHE A 6 -22.86 -61.48 -4.06
C PHE A 6 -23.13 -60.04 -4.52
N CYS A 7 -23.65 -59.22 -3.62
CA CYS A 7 -23.82 -57.79 -3.82
C CYS A 7 -22.49 -57.12 -3.43
N THR A 8 -21.69 -56.71 -4.42
CA THR A 8 -20.45 -55.99 -4.19
C THR A 8 -20.78 -54.52 -3.93
N VAL A 9 -20.68 -54.09 -2.66
CA VAL A 9 -20.78 -52.68 -2.28
C VAL A 9 -19.49 -51.99 -2.71
N VAL A 10 -19.56 -51.14 -3.73
CA VAL A 10 -18.48 -50.21 -4.08
C VAL A 10 -18.57 -49.02 -3.14
N ILE A 11 -17.69 -48.97 -2.14
CA ILE A 11 -17.52 -47.79 -1.29
C ILE A 11 -16.65 -46.81 -2.08
N SER A 12 -17.27 -45.81 -2.70
CA SER A 12 -16.55 -44.65 -3.24
C SER A 12 -15.98 -43.85 -2.07
N ALA A 13 -14.70 -44.02 -1.78
CA ALA A 13 -13.99 -43.14 -0.86
C ALA A 13 -13.89 -41.76 -1.50
N ALA A 14 -14.68 -40.81 -1.03
CA ALA A 14 -14.46 -39.41 -1.32
C ALA A 14 -13.12 -39.01 -0.68
N PHE A 15 -12.09 -38.84 -1.50
CA PHE A 15 -10.87 -38.16 -1.09
C PHE A 15 -11.22 -36.69 -0.85
N PHE A 16 -11.61 -36.34 0.37
CA PHE A 16 -11.43 -34.98 0.83
C PHE A 16 -9.92 -34.76 0.92
N ALA A 17 -9.35 -33.97 0.02
CA ALA A 17 -8.05 -33.39 0.25
C ALA A 17 -8.18 -32.59 1.55
N LEU A 18 -7.65 -33.11 2.66
CA LEU A 18 -7.41 -32.27 3.81
C LEU A 18 -6.40 -31.23 3.34
N ALA A 19 -6.82 -29.97 3.29
CA ALA A 19 -5.88 -28.85 3.26
C ALA A 19 -4.87 -29.08 4.38
N LEU A 20 -3.59 -29.17 4.04
CA LEU A 20 -2.55 -29.32 5.05
C LEU A 20 -2.46 -28.00 5.80
N ALA A 21 -2.88 -28.00 7.06
CA ALA A 21 -2.75 -26.85 7.93
C ALA A 21 -1.29 -26.36 7.95
N LYS A 22 -1.09 -25.05 7.85
CA LYS A 22 0.22 -24.41 7.96
C LYS A 22 0.40 -23.95 9.40
N ASP A 23 1.40 -24.51 10.10
CA ASP A 23 1.59 -24.26 11.53
C ASP A 23 2.58 -23.12 11.84
N SER A 24 3.35 -22.66 10.83
CA SER A 24 4.31 -21.56 10.96
C SER A 24 4.32 -20.69 9.72
N ARG A 25 4.61 -19.39 9.90
CA ARG A 25 4.80 -18.46 8.78
C ARG A 25 6.02 -18.89 7.96
N THR A 26 5.87 -18.88 6.64
CA THR A 26 7.01 -18.75 5.71
C THR A 26 6.81 -17.50 4.87
N PHE A 27 7.89 -16.96 4.30
CA PHE A 27 7.78 -15.78 3.45
C PHE A 27 8.92 -15.63 2.46
N ALA A 28 8.67 -14.80 1.44
CA ALA A 28 9.68 -14.35 0.51
C ALA A 28 9.35 -12.93 0.04
N VAL A 29 10.38 -12.16 -0.29
CA VAL A 29 10.24 -10.77 -0.74
C VAL A 29 10.30 -10.67 -2.25
N ASN A 30 9.31 -10.06 -2.88
CA ASN A 30 9.38 -9.62 -4.26
C ASN A 30 10.23 -8.34 -4.34
N HIS A 31 11.42 -8.48 -4.91
CA HIS A 31 12.32 -7.37 -5.19
C HIS A 31 12.07 -6.81 -6.59
N PHE A 32 12.09 -5.49 -6.71
CA PHE A 32 12.00 -4.79 -7.99
C PHE A 32 13.38 -4.32 -8.46
N TYR A 33 13.58 -4.27 -9.77
CA TYR A 33 14.83 -3.81 -10.40
C TYR A 33 14.59 -2.63 -11.34
N GLY A 34 15.68 -2.03 -11.83
CA GLY A 34 15.66 -0.91 -12.76
C GLY A 34 15.70 0.46 -12.08
N ASN A 35 15.48 1.51 -12.86
CA ASN A 35 15.70 2.90 -12.43
C ASN A 35 14.42 3.56 -11.90
N GLY A 36 13.82 2.99 -10.85
CA GLY A 36 12.64 3.52 -10.17
C GLY A 36 11.34 2.77 -10.50
N ALA A 37 10.22 3.48 -10.47
CA ALA A 37 8.88 2.94 -10.71
C ALA A 37 8.68 2.55 -12.18
N LEU A 38 7.79 1.58 -12.44
CA LEU A 38 7.27 1.27 -13.79
C LEU A 38 6.72 2.53 -14.46
N THR A 39 5.89 3.28 -13.73
CA THR A 39 5.40 4.61 -14.14
C THR A 39 4.97 5.40 -12.92
N MET A 40 4.87 6.71 -13.08
CA MET A 40 4.30 7.63 -12.10
C MET A 40 3.31 8.55 -12.79
N GLY A 41 2.16 8.77 -12.15
CA GLY A 41 1.12 9.64 -12.69
C GLY A 41 -0.24 9.37 -12.10
N ARG A 42 -1.26 10.10 -12.57
CA ARG A 42 -2.65 9.93 -12.14
C ARG A 42 -3.32 8.78 -12.86
N MET A 43 -2.84 7.56 -12.62
CA MET A 43 -3.28 6.33 -13.28
C MET A 43 -3.73 5.32 -12.23
N ASP A 44 -5.02 5.03 -12.20
CA ASP A 44 -5.63 4.09 -11.24
C ASP A 44 -6.84 3.39 -11.89
N PRO A 45 -6.65 2.18 -12.46
CA PRO A 45 -7.72 1.43 -13.10
C PRO A 45 -8.72 0.78 -12.12
N ILE A 46 -8.50 0.87 -10.80
CA ILE A 46 -9.42 0.37 -9.78
C ILE A 46 -10.42 1.47 -9.40
N MET A 47 -9.91 2.63 -8.98
CA MET A 47 -10.73 3.72 -8.43
C MET A 47 -11.30 4.64 -9.51
N ASP A 48 -10.55 4.86 -10.59
CA ASP A 48 -10.87 5.84 -11.63
C ASP A 48 -10.72 5.25 -13.05
N PRO A 49 -11.37 4.10 -13.38
CA PRO A 49 -11.18 3.43 -14.65
C PRO A 49 -11.53 4.32 -15.85
N GLY A 50 -10.61 4.37 -16.83
CA GLY A 50 -10.76 5.03 -18.12
C GLY A 50 -10.51 6.54 -18.10
N LYS A 51 -10.11 7.10 -16.96
CA LYS A 51 -9.85 8.53 -16.79
C LYS A 51 -8.64 8.75 -15.89
N ALA A 52 -8.20 9.99 -15.82
CA ALA A 52 -7.15 10.36 -14.91
C ALA A 52 -7.63 10.23 -13.45
N ALA A 53 -6.82 9.57 -12.61
CA ALA A 53 -7.09 9.39 -11.20
C ALA A 53 -7.13 10.73 -10.46
N THR A 54 -7.74 10.76 -9.28
CA THR A 54 -7.81 11.98 -8.46
C THR A 54 -6.44 12.51 -8.03
N HIS A 55 -5.43 11.66 -7.88
CA HIS A 55 -4.08 12.00 -7.45
C HIS A 55 -3.03 11.08 -8.07
N SER A 56 -1.75 11.39 -7.89
CA SER A 56 -0.65 10.67 -8.53
C SER A 56 -0.19 9.48 -7.70
N HIS A 57 0.16 8.38 -8.38
CA HIS A 57 0.70 7.17 -7.79
C HIS A 57 2.10 6.87 -8.32
N ALA A 58 2.87 6.10 -7.55
CA ALA A 58 4.05 5.39 -8.04
C ALA A 58 3.69 3.91 -8.21
N VAL A 59 3.93 3.38 -9.41
CA VAL A 59 3.47 2.04 -9.82
C VAL A 59 4.68 1.15 -10.07
N GLN A 60 4.63 -0.09 -9.57
CA GLN A 60 5.53 -1.18 -9.92
C GLN A 60 4.75 -2.30 -10.62
N GLY A 61 5.44 -3.17 -11.37
CA GLY A 61 4.86 -4.39 -11.92
C GLY A 61 4.91 -4.54 -13.44
N GLY A 62 3.90 -5.21 -13.99
CA GLY A 62 3.76 -5.52 -15.42
C GLY A 62 3.48 -4.30 -16.30
N SER A 63 4.09 -4.28 -17.49
CA SER A 63 4.04 -3.16 -18.45
C SER A 63 2.70 -2.95 -19.15
N ASN A 64 1.72 -3.84 -19.01
CA ASN A 64 0.38 -3.61 -19.58
C ASN A 64 -0.54 -2.80 -18.66
N PHE A 65 0.00 -2.23 -17.57
CA PHE A 65 -0.72 -1.29 -16.72
C PHE A 65 -1.28 -0.12 -17.54
N ASN A 66 -2.57 0.17 -17.38
CA ASN A 66 -3.28 1.13 -18.21
C ASN A 66 -4.44 1.77 -17.43
N LEU A 67 -5.05 2.82 -17.99
CA LEU A 67 -6.23 3.48 -17.39
C LEU A 67 -7.46 2.56 -17.36
N THR A 68 -7.52 1.54 -18.22
CA THR A 68 -8.57 0.51 -18.22
C THR A 68 -7.94 -0.83 -18.52
N MET A 69 -8.36 -1.87 -17.81
CA MET A 69 -7.73 -3.18 -17.88
C MET A 69 -8.78 -4.29 -17.79
N THR A 70 -8.71 -5.24 -18.73
CA THR A 70 -9.36 -6.55 -18.58
C THR A 70 -8.66 -7.36 -17.49
N ASP A 71 -9.28 -8.46 -17.05
CA ASP A 71 -8.75 -9.26 -15.94
C ASP A 71 -7.40 -9.90 -16.27
N ASP A 72 -7.22 -10.32 -17.51
CA ASP A 72 -6.01 -10.98 -18.02
C ASP A 72 -4.98 -10.03 -18.63
N ALA A 73 -5.27 -8.72 -18.72
CA ALA A 73 -4.43 -7.76 -19.42
C ALA A 73 -2.95 -7.81 -18.98
N LEU A 74 -2.68 -8.06 -17.70
CA LEU A 74 -1.31 -8.12 -17.19
C LEU A 74 -0.51 -9.31 -17.67
N MET A 75 -1.16 -10.41 -18.02
CA MET A 75 -0.48 -11.60 -18.55
C MET A 75 0.20 -11.31 -19.89
N ASP A 76 -0.30 -10.32 -20.64
CA ASP A 76 0.26 -9.85 -21.92
C ASP A 76 1.35 -8.76 -21.75
N SER A 77 1.86 -8.54 -20.54
CA SER A 77 2.91 -7.55 -20.29
C SER A 77 4.24 -7.96 -20.94
N ASN A 78 4.75 -7.12 -21.84
CA ASN A 78 6.06 -7.27 -22.48
C ASN A 78 7.23 -7.33 -21.48
N CYS A 79 7.13 -6.60 -20.36
CA CYS A 79 8.10 -6.66 -19.27
C CYS A 79 7.41 -6.48 -17.91
N THR A 80 8.15 -6.69 -16.82
CA THR A 80 7.73 -6.38 -15.44
C THR A 80 8.91 -5.81 -14.68
N SER A 81 8.68 -4.90 -13.73
CA SER A 81 9.74 -4.41 -12.84
C SER A 81 10.07 -5.37 -11.68
N SER A 82 9.32 -6.46 -11.50
CA SER A 82 9.67 -7.55 -10.56
C SER A 82 10.86 -8.37 -11.08
N LEU A 83 11.78 -8.78 -10.20
CA LEU A 83 12.85 -9.72 -10.58
C LEU A 83 12.29 -11.07 -11.06
N VAL A 84 11.17 -11.52 -10.50
CA VAL A 84 10.50 -12.76 -10.89
C VAL A 84 9.63 -12.48 -12.11
N ASN A 85 10.01 -13.02 -13.28
CA ASN A 85 9.32 -12.68 -14.53
C ASN A 85 7.85 -13.14 -14.57
N ALA A 86 7.55 -14.22 -13.85
CA ALA A 86 6.21 -14.77 -13.70
C ALA A 86 5.25 -13.83 -12.95
N ASP A 87 5.76 -12.81 -12.27
CA ASP A 87 4.95 -11.77 -11.65
C ASP A 87 4.76 -10.58 -12.58
N LYS A 88 3.59 -10.51 -13.22
CA LYS A 88 3.15 -9.33 -13.99
C LYS A 88 2.15 -8.48 -13.22
N SER A 89 1.92 -8.75 -11.94
CA SER A 89 0.98 -7.98 -11.10
C SER A 89 1.40 -6.52 -11.04
N ASN A 90 0.46 -5.62 -10.75
CA ASN A 90 0.77 -4.23 -10.44
C ASN A 90 0.56 -3.91 -8.97
N TYR A 91 1.44 -3.08 -8.45
CA TYR A 91 1.50 -2.63 -7.06
C TYR A 91 1.67 -1.13 -7.06
N TRP A 92 0.80 -0.37 -6.40
CA TRP A 92 0.98 1.08 -6.36
C TRP A 92 0.49 1.73 -5.07
N THR A 93 1.06 2.90 -4.81
CA THR A 93 0.74 3.76 -3.66
C THR A 93 0.77 5.24 -4.09
N PRO A 94 0.13 6.15 -3.34
CA PRO A 94 0.23 7.58 -3.60
C PRO A 94 1.68 8.08 -3.57
N SER A 95 2.04 8.94 -4.52
CA SER A 95 3.34 9.61 -4.51
C SER A 95 3.46 10.57 -3.31
N LEU A 96 4.67 10.70 -2.77
CA LEU A 96 4.98 11.62 -1.67
C LEU A 96 5.62 12.90 -2.20
N TYR A 97 5.27 14.03 -1.59
CA TYR A 97 5.84 15.34 -1.88
C TYR A 97 6.32 16.01 -0.59
N PHE A 98 7.29 16.90 -0.72
CA PHE A 98 7.73 17.83 0.30
C PHE A 98 7.11 19.20 0.03
N GLN A 99 6.41 19.77 1.00
CA GLN A 99 5.87 21.13 0.93
C GLN A 99 6.87 22.14 1.51
N ALA A 100 7.46 22.94 0.64
CA ALA A 100 8.41 23.98 1.04
C ALA A 100 7.72 25.18 1.72
N LYS A 101 8.49 25.97 2.49
CA LYS A 101 7.99 27.15 3.22
C LYS A 101 7.36 28.23 2.34
N ASN A 102 7.79 28.32 1.09
CA ASN A 102 7.21 29.23 0.08
C ASN A 102 5.89 28.70 -0.53
N GLY A 103 5.45 27.50 -0.14
CA GLY A 103 4.23 26.84 -0.62
C GLY A 103 4.43 25.94 -1.84
N SER A 104 5.61 25.91 -2.47
CA SER A 104 5.88 24.99 -3.59
C SER A 104 6.05 23.54 -3.12
N PHE A 105 5.86 22.60 -4.03
CA PHE A 105 6.04 21.17 -3.79
C PHE A 105 7.24 20.64 -4.54
N LEU A 106 7.96 19.71 -3.91
CA LEU A 106 9.03 18.95 -4.51
C LEU A 106 8.67 17.47 -4.41
N SER A 107 8.77 16.73 -5.50
CA SER A 107 8.56 15.28 -5.47
C SER A 107 9.60 14.62 -4.56
N VAL A 108 9.16 13.75 -3.65
CA VAL A 108 10.05 12.92 -2.85
C VAL A 108 10.23 11.59 -3.58
N PRO A 109 11.45 11.28 -4.07
CA PRO A 109 11.66 10.07 -4.85
C PRO A 109 11.30 8.81 -4.05
N MET A 110 10.57 7.89 -4.68
CA MET A 110 10.49 6.52 -4.17
C MET A 110 11.89 5.90 -4.28
N PHE A 111 12.51 5.62 -3.13
CA PHE A 111 13.86 5.09 -3.07
C PHE A 111 13.88 3.63 -3.52
N TYR A 112 13.03 2.79 -2.91
CA TYR A 112 12.71 1.46 -3.38
C TYR A 112 11.39 0.99 -2.76
N MET A 113 10.87 -0.10 -3.30
CA MET A 113 9.70 -0.80 -2.78
C MET A 113 10.05 -2.27 -2.63
N ASN A 114 9.55 -2.91 -1.58
CA ASN A 114 9.55 -4.35 -1.43
C ASN A 114 8.11 -4.81 -1.22
N VAL A 115 7.73 -5.94 -1.82
CA VAL A 115 6.45 -6.57 -1.55
C VAL A 115 6.70 -7.93 -0.92
N TYR A 116 6.37 -8.06 0.34
CA TYR A 116 6.47 -9.31 1.08
C TYR A 116 5.26 -10.18 0.75
N TYR A 117 5.52 -11.45 0.47
CA TYR A 117 4.50 -12.49 0.35
C TYR A 117 4.57 -13.36 1.59
N PHE A 118 3.63 -13.13 2.52
CA PHE A 118 3.50 -13.92 3.73
C PHE A 118 2.54 -15.09 3.52
N PHE A 119 2.98 -16.27 3.93
CA PHE A 119 2.17 -17.48 4.00
C PHE A 119 1.93 -17.76 5.49
N GLU A 120 0.90 -17.13 6.04
CA GLU A 120 0.60 -17.13 7.48
C GLU A 120 0.16 -18.52 7.98
N PRO A 121 0.33 -18.81 9.29
CA PRO A 121 -0.29 -19.99 9.89
C PRO A 121 -1.82 -19.96 9.71
N THR A 122 -2.38 -21.04 9.18
CA THR A 122 -3.82 -21.15 8.90
C THR A 122 -4.22 -22.63 8.80
N ASP A 123 -5.51 -22.91 9.01
CA ASP A 123 -6.09 -24.23 8.71
C ASP A 123 -6.64 -24.30 7.26
N ASP A 124 -6.63 -23.18 6.53
CA ASP A 124 -7.04 -23.12 5.13
C ASP A 124 -5.91 -23.57 4.18
N GLU A 125 -6.28 -23.93 2.95
CA GLU A 125 -5.33 -24.04 1.85
C GLU A 125 -5.07 -22.64 1.27
N ILE A 126 -3.81 -22.19 1.25
CA ILE A 126 -3.40 -20.95 0.59
C ILE A 126 -3.27 -21.20 -0.91
N LYS A 127 -3.97 -20.41 -1.72
CA LYS A 127 -4.01 -20.49 -3.19
C LYS A 127 -3.44 -19.24 -3.83
N PRO A 128 -2.93 -19.31 -5.08
CA PRO A 128 -2.54 -18.12 -5.81
C PRO A 128 -3.70 -17.13 -5.91
N PHE A 129 -3.35 -15.86 -6.06
CA PHE A 129 -4.33 -14.84 -6.41
C PHE A 129 -4.95 -15.18 -7.77
N PRO A 130 -6.29 -15.17 -7.92
CA PRO A 130 -6.90 -15.23 -9.23
C PRO A 130 -6.35 -14.10 -10.12
N VAL A 131 -6.05 -14.41 -11.38
CA VAL A 131 -5.63 -13.41 -12.37
C VAL A 131 -6.67 -12.29 -12.45
N GLY A 132 -6.22 -11.03 -12.39
CA GLY A 132 -7.10 -9.87 -12.44
C GLY A 132 -7.77 -9.50 -11.13
N LEU A 133 -7.52 -10.22 -10.02
CA LEU A 133 -8.02 -9.83 -8.70
C LEU A 133 -7.55 -8.40 -8.37
N ARG A 134 -8.51 -7.53 -8.06
CA ARG A 134 -8.26 -6.12 -7.69
C ARG A 134 -8.45 -5.94 -6.19
N MET A 135 -7.46 -5.33 -5.54
CA MET A 135 -7.47 -5.08 -4.10
C MET A 135 -7.12 -3.61 -3.85
N PHE A 136 -7.79 -3.01 -2.88
CA PHE A 136 -7.51 -1.67 -2.38
C PHE A 136 -7.55 -1.73 -0.85
N VAL A 137 -6.57 -1.15 -0.18
CA VAL A 137 -6.52 -1.08 1.28
C VAL A 137 -6.18 0.33 1.75
N GLY A 138 -6.86 0.79 2.80
CA GLY A 138 -6.76 2.16 3.32
C GLY A 138 -7.98 3.00 2.97
N ASN A 139 -7.84 4.31 3.06
CA ASN A 139 -8.92 5.26 2.73
C ASN A 139 -8.32 6.57 2.23
N SER A 140 -8.41 6.82 0.92
CA SER A 140 -7.83 7.99 0.26
C SER A 140 -8.39 9.34 0.73
N SER A 141 -9.48 9.36 1.51
CA SER A 141 -10.10 10.57 2.06
C SER A 141 -9.87 10.75 3.57
N LEU A 142 -9.22 9.80 4.25
CA LEU A 142 -9.02 9.87 5.70
C LEU A 142 -8.06 11.01 6.08
N ARG A 143 -8.42 11.80 7.11
CA ARG A 143 -7.61 12.94 7.62
C ARG A 143 -7.55 12.95 9.14
N THR A 144 -8.04 11.91 9.78
CA THR A 144 -8.15 11.80 11.24
C THR A 144 -7.49 10.51 11.70
N PRO A 145 -6.97 10.46 12.93
CA PRO A 145 -6.34 9.26 13.46
C PRO A 145 -7.30 8.06 13.42
N PRO A 146 -6.76 6.84 13.24
CA PRO A 146 -7.56 5.63 13.31
C PRO A 146 -8.23 5.48 14.69
N PRO A 147 -9.49 5.02 14.74
CA PRO A 147 -10.24 4.91 16.00
C PRO A 147 -9.63 3.90 16.98
N GLY A 148 -8.87 2.91 16.49
CA GLY A 148 -8.17 1.90 17.29
C GLY A 148 -6.77 2.33 17.76
N GLY A 149 -6.35 3.56 17.49
CA GLY A 149 -4.98 4.02 17.71
C GLY A 149 -4.04 3.63 16.55
N ALA A 150 -2.74 3.75 16.80
CA ALA A 150 -1.72 3.58 15.78
C ALA A 150 -1.20 2.14 15.62
N GLY A 151 -1.59 1.23 16.51
CA GLY A 151 -1.12 -0.15 16.52
C GLY A 151 -1.50 -0.88 15.23
N ASN A 152 -0.60 -1.72 14.72
CA ASN A 152 -0.92 -2.60 13.60
C ASN A 152 -1.96 -3.64 14.03
N VAL A 153 -3.12 -3.65 13.39
CA VAL A 153 -4.21 -4.60 13.67
C VAL A 153 -4.71 -5.19 12.37
N LEU A 154 -4.41 -6.48 12.15
CA LEU A 154 -4.74 -7.23 10.94
C LEU A 154 -5.75 -8.35 11.19
N ASP A 155 -6.35 -8.39 12.37
CA ASP A 155 -7.37 -9.37 12.75
C ASP A 155 -8.51 -8.66 13.47
N THR A 156 -9.71 -8.80 12.90
CA THR A 156 -10.95 -8.24 13.48
C THR A 156 -11.27 -8.74 14.88
N ASN A 157 -10.72 -9.89 15.30
CA ASN A 157 -10.83 -10.43 16.65
C ASN A 157 -9.91 -9.70 17.65
N GLN A 158 -8.95 -8.90 17.17
CA GLN A 158 -7.99 -8.15 17.99
C GLN A 158 -8.32 -6.65 18.08
N GLY A 159 -9.21 -6.14 17.23
CA GLY A 159 -9.65 -4.74 17.29
C GLY A 159 -10.15 -4.19 15.95
N ALA A 160 -10.27 -2.87 15.89
CA ALA A 160 -10.51 -2.19 14.61
C ALA A 160 -9.28 -2.35 13.72
N ILE A 161 -9.50 -2.82 12.49
CA ILE A 161 -8.42 -3.03 11.52
C ILE A 161 -7.68 -1.72 11.26
N GLN A 162 -6.36 -1.77 11.42
CA GLN A 162 -5.42 -0.70 11.15
C GLN A 162 -4.22 -1.31 10.42
N PRO A 163 -4.27 -1.41 9.08
CA PRO A 163 -3.30 -2.16 8.31
C PRO A 163 -2.17 -1.28 7.75
N ILE A 164 -2.19 0.01 8.08
CA ILE A 164 -1.29 1.02 7.52
C ILE A 164 -0.55 1.74 8.63
N GLN A 165 0.77 1.81 8.50
CA GLN A 165 1.63 2.57 9.40
C GLN A 165 2.68 3.35 8.60
N PHE A 166 3.19 4.41 9.21
CA PHE A 166 4.46 5.00 8.82
C PHE A 166 5.52 4.55 9.81
N THR A 167 6.58 3.95 9.28
CA THR A 167 7.78 3.62 10.03
C THR A 167 8.85 4.65 9.70
N CYS A 168 9.46 5.20 10.74
CA CYS A 168 10.56 6.14 10.68
C CYS A 168 11.78 5.52 11.35
N PRO A 169 12.57 4.72 10.61
CA PRO A 169 13.79 4.13 11.14
C PRO A 169 14.76 5.22 11.55
N ARG A 170 15.28 5.12 12.77
CA ARG A 170 16.21 6.10 13.33
C ARG A 170 17.40 5.46 14.03
N SER A 171 18.49 6.21 14.09
CA SER A 171 19.70 5.82 14.82
C SER A 171 19.49 5.78 16.35
N SER A 172 18.57 6.60 16.86
CA SER A 172 18.10 6.61 18.26
C SER A 172 16.63 7.03 18.36
N TYR A 173 15.94 6.49 19.35
CA TYR A 173 14.56 6.86 19.73
C TYR A 173 14.49 7.55 21.09
N ASP A 174 15.61 8.05 21.63
CA ASP A 174 15.61 8.84 22.88
C ASP A 174 14.70 10.06 22.77
N ILE A 175 14.65 10.64 21.56
CA ILE A 175 13.59 11.56 21.16
C ILE A 175 12.59 10.76 20.31
N PRO A 176 11.34 10.59 20.77
CA PRO A 176 10.32 9.86 20.03
C PRO A 176 10.07 10.42 18.62
N SER A 177 9.87 9.53 17.64
CA SER A 177 9.47 9.90 16.28
C SER A 177 8.10 10.58 16.23
N TYR A 178 7.30 10.39 17.27
CA TYR A 178 5.99 10.98 17.48
C TYR A 178 5.94 11.49 18.94
N PRO A 179 5.44 12.71 19.22
CA PRO A 179 5.25 13.17 20.60
C PRO A 179 4.43 12.18 21.42
N GLN A 180 4.85 11.92 22.66
CA GLN A 180 4.19 10.94 23.54
C GLN A 180 2.73 11.31 23.85
N ASP A 181 2.42 12.60 23.84
CA ASP A 181 1.09 13.18 24.09
C ASP A 181 0.36 13.57 22.79
N SER A 182 0.86 13.17 21.62
CA SER A 182 0.19 13.44 20.36
C SER A 182 -1.20 12.77 20.33
N ASP A 183 -2.21 13.56 19.96
CA ASP A 183 -3.57 13.08 19.71
C ASP A 183 -3.82 12.79 18.22
N GLY A 184 -2.83 13.02 17.37
CA GLY A 184 -2.92 12.79 15.92
C GLY A 184 -3.66 13.88 15.14
N LEU A 185 -4.12 14.94 15.81
CA LEU A 185 -4.96 15.99 15.22
C LEU A 185 -4.19 17.28 14.91
N HIS A 186 -2.97 17.43 15.44
CA HIS A 186 -2.25 18.71 15.45
C HIS A 186 -0.83 18.61 14.89
N GLY A 187 -0.69 18.35 13.58
CA GLY A 187 0.59 18.47 12.87
C GLY A 187 1.49 17.23 12.92
N VAL A 188 1.19 16.26 13.79
CA VAL A 188 1.93 15.00 13.93
C VAL A 188 0.96 13.85 14.13
N GLY A 189 1.35 12.67 13.66
CA GLY A 189 0.63 11.42 13.86
C GLY A 189 0.71 10.91 15.29
N ILE A 190 0.22 9.69 15.49
CA ILE A 190 0.23 8.98 16.79
C ILE A 190 1.17 7.79 16.74
N GLN A 191 1.91 7.56 17.83
CA GLN A 191 2.86 6.45 17.94
C GLN A 191 2.16 5.10 18.11
N ASP A 192 2.70 4.05 17.49
CA ASP A 192 2.37 2.68 17.85
C ASP A 192 2.76 2.43 19.33
N PRO A 193 1.86 1.85 20.15
CA PRO A 193 2.14 1.60 21.57
C PRO A 193 3.27 0.59 21.82
N ASN A 194 3.57 -0.27 20.84
CA ASN A 194 4.55 -1.35 20.92
C ASN A 194 5.80 -1.10 20.05
N ASN A 195 5.82 -0.03 19.26
CA ASN A 195 6.94 0.28 18.36
C ASN A 195 7.20 1.80 18.27
N ALA A 196 8.28 2.26 18.92
CA ALA A 196 8.65 3.68 18.95
C ALA A 196 9.03 4.28 17.58
N GLY A 197 9.36 3.43 16.61
CA GLY A 197 9.66 3.85 15.24
C GLY A 197 8.44 3.89 14.33
N ALA A 198 7.30 3.35 14.74
CA ALA A 198 6.10 3.25 13.91
C ALA A 198 4.94 4.06 14.47
N GLY A 199 3.99 4.39 13.62
CA GLY A 199 2.79 5.13 14.00
C GLY A 199 1.79 5.24 12.88
N ALA A 200 0.66 5.88 13.17
CA ALA A 200 -0.32 6.27 12.17
C ALA A 200 -0.22 7.78 11.93
N GLY A 201 -0.24 8.17 10.65
CA GLY A 201 0.05 9.54 10.22
C GLY A 201 1.55 9.84 10.23
N PHE A 202 1.95 11.00 9.71
CA PHE A 202 3.37 11.33 9.55
C PHE A 202 4.07 11.60 10.89
N PRO A 203 5.34 11.16 11.05
CA PRO A 203 6.19 11.51 12.19
C PRO A 203 6.68 12.96 12.08
N HIS A 204 7.19 13.51 13.18
CA HIS A 204 7.81 14.86 13.20
C HIS A 204 9.34 14.85 13.26
N MET A 205 9.95 13.66 13.12
CA MET A 205 11.40 13.48 13.09
C MET A 205 11.88 13.12 11.69
N ASN A 206 13.12 13.50 11.38
CA ASN A 206 13.84 12.95 10.24
C ASN A 206 14.15 11.46 10.50
N CYS A 207 13.91 10.63 9.50
CA CYS A 207 14.20 9.20 9.54
C CYS A 207 15.64 8.98 9.06
N ASP A 208 16.57 8.95 10.01
CA ASP A 208 18.02 8.92 9.79
C ASP A 208 18.63 7.52 9.88
N GLY A 209 17.80 6.47 9.88
CA GLY A 209 18.23 5.09 9.83
C GLY A 209 19.11 4.82 8.61
N TYR A 210 20.17 4.04 8.80
CA TYR A 210 21.08 3.68 7.71
C TYR A 210 20.31 3.01 6.55
N ALA A 211 20.38 3.63 5.37
CA ALA A 211 19.68 3.20 4.15
C ALA A 211 18.16 2.99 4.32
N SER A 212 17.57 3.57 5.36
CA SER A 212 16.21 3.30 5.81
C SER A 212 15.49 4.62 6.09
N PRO A 213 15.06 5.34 5.04
CA PRO A 213 14.35 6.60 5.20
C PRO A 213 12.89 6.36 5.64
N LEU A 214 12.04 7.39 5.53
CA LEU A 214 10.61 7.24 5.85
C LEU A 214 9.99 6.11 5.01
N ARG A 215 9.33 5.18 5.70
CA ARG A 215 8.75 3.97 5.14
C ARG A 215 7.24 3.93 5.35
N ALA A 216 6.51 3.61 4.29
CA ALA A 216 5.11 3.22 4.38
C ALA A 216 4.98 1.70 4.50
N ASP A 217 4.19 1.27 5.48
CA ASP A 217 3.92 -0.11 5.82
C ASP A 217 2.44 -0.36 5.51
N ILE A 218 2.12 -1.17 4.49
CA ILE A 218 0.75 -1.37 4.02
C ILE A 218 0.45 -2.86 3.89
N HIS A 219 -0.40 -3.37 4.78
CA HIS A 219 -0.85 -4.76 4.76
C HIS A 219 -2.15 -4.91 4.01
N PHE A 220 -2.26 -5.95 3.19
CA PHE A 220 -3.49 -6.26 2.49
C PHE A 220 -4.24 -7.44 3.12
N PRO A 221 -5.58 -7.45 3.02
CA PRO A 221 -6.39 -8.61 3.38
C PRO A 221 -6.03 -9.84 2.52
N SER A 222 -6.12 -11.03 3.12
CA SER A 222 -5.71 -12.31 2.49
C SER A 222 -6.85 -13.33 2.31
N CYS A 223 -8.10 -12.91 2.50
CA CYS A 223 -9.28 -13.74 2.22
C CYS A 223 -10.07 -13.17 1.05
N TYR A 224 -10.14 -13.90 -0.06
CA TYR A 224 -10.88 -13.52 -1.26
C TYR A 224 -12.28 -14.15 -1.30
N ASN A 225 -13.30 -13.34 -1.56
CA ASN A 225 -14.69 -13.75 -1.77
C ASN A 225 -14.98 -13.96 -3.26
N PRO A 226 -15.02 -15.21 -3.76
CA PRO A 226 -15.29 -15.47 -5.17
C PRO A 226 -16.71 -15.03 -5.60
N LYS A 227 -17.65 -14.86 -4.67
CA LYS A 227 -19.01 -14.39 -5.00
C LYS A 227 -19.08 -12.90 -5.32
N ALA A 228 -18.16 -12.10 -4.79
CA ALA A 228 -18.07 -10.67 -5.10
C ALA A 228 -17.38 -10.43 -6.46
N GLY A 229 -16.58 -11.39 -6.93
CA GLY A 229 -15.84 -11.31 -8.18
C GLY A 229 -14.56 -10.49 -8.07
N LEU A 230 -13.86 -10.32 -9.20
CA LEU A 230 -12.51 -9.74 -9.24
C LEU A 230 -12.50 -8.21 -9.12
N HIS A 231 -13.60 -7.55 -9.47
CA HIS A 231 -13.68 -6.08 -9.58
C HIS A 231 -14.28 -5.39 -8.36
N ASP A 232 -15.05 -6.08 -7.52
CA ASP A 232 -15.66 -5.46 -6.33
C ASP A 232 -14.65 -5.36 -5.18
N TYR A 233 -13.59 -4.58 -5.41
CA TYR A 233 -12.45 -4.38 -4.50
C TYR A 233 -12.85 -3.91 -3.09
N LYS A 234 -14.09 -3.44 -2.89
CA LYS A 234 -14.62 -2.98 -1.60
C LYS A 234 -15.14 -4.13 -0.74
N THR A 235 -15.56 -5.24 -1.35
CA THR A 235 -16.23 -6.35 -0.64
C THR A 235 -15.64 -7.72 -0.98
N ASN A 236 -14.74 -7.79 -1.96
CA ASN A 236 -14.11 -9.03 -2.40
C ASN A 236 -12.98 -9.50 -1.48
N MET A 237 -12.44 -8.66 -0.60
CA MET A 237 -11.36 -9.02 0.30
C MET A 237 -11.73 -8.80 1.77
N ALA A 238 -11.18 -9.64 2.66
CA ALA A 238 -11.25 -9.49 4.11
C ALA A 238 -9.94 -9.95 4.77
N PHE A 239 -9.61 -9.35 5.91
CA PHE A 239 -8.54 -9.87 6.76
C PHE A 239 -8.99 -11.20 7.40
N PRO A 240 -8.11 -12.21 7.50
CA PRO A 240 -8.42 -13.47 8.17
C PRO A 240 -8.65 -13.22 9.67
N SER A 241 -9.29 -14.18 10.35
CA SER A 241 -9.55 -14.05 11.79
C SER A 241 -9.05 -15.23 12.60
N SER A 242 -8.46 -14.93 13.77
CA SER A 242 -8.08 -15.94 14.77
C SER A 242 -9.28 -16.49 15.56
N LYS A 243 -10.50 -16.01 15.28
CA LYS A 243 -11.68 -16.45 16.03
C LYS A 243 -11.92 -17.94 15.84
N GLY A 244 -11.82 -18.68 16.94
CA GLY A 244 -12.06 -20.13 16.95
C GLY A 244 -10.88 -20.97 16.44
N THR A 245 -9.72 -20.35 16.23
CA THR A 245 -8.48 -21.05 15.86
C THR A 245 -7.58 -21.21 17.10
N THR A 246 -6.51 -22.00 16.97
CA THR A 246 -5.45 -22.11 17.99
C THR A 246 -4.06 -22.03 17.33
N GLY A 247 -2.99 -21.88 18.11
CA GLY A 247 -1.63 -21.88 17.58
C GLY A 247 -1.25 -20.65 16.75
N GLY A 248 -1.89 -19.49 16.98
CA GLY A 248 -1.60 -18.25 16.25
C GLY A 248 -2.17 -18.22 14.83
N LYS A 249 -3.00 -19.19 14.45
CA LYS A 249 -3.61 -19.29 13.13
C LYS A 249 -4.72 -18.27 12.93
N ALA A 250 -4.94 -17.86 11.69
CA ALA A 250 -6.11 -17.09 11.30
C ALA A 250 -6.72 -17.70 10.02
N ASN A 251 -8.04 -17.82 9.99
CA ASN A 251 -8.75 -18.49 8.89
C ASN A 251 -9.71 -17.51 8.19
N CYS A 252 -10.00 -17.82 6.94
CA CYS A 252 -10.95 -17.10 6.13
C CYS A 252 -12.40 -17.49 6.45
N PRO A 253 -13.37 -16.60 6.16
CA PRO A 253 -14.77 -16.99 6.26
C PRO A 253 -15.10 -18.18 5.35
N SER A 254 -16.06 -19.02 5.74
CA SER A 254 -16.40 -20.22 4.97
C SER A 254 -16.79 -19.88 3.52
N GLY A 255 -16.18 -20.61 2.57
CA GLY A 255 -16.39 -20.41 1.13
C GLY A 255 -15.55 -19.30 0.50
N TRP A 256 -14.68 -18.66 1.28
CA TRP A 256 -13.68 -17.71 0.79
C TRP A 256 -12.36 -18.46 0.51
N ILE A 257 -11.54 -17.90 -0.36
CA ILE A 257 -10.25 -18.45 -0.76
C ILE A 257 -9.16 -17.72 0.01
N HIS A 258 -8.33 -18.47 0.75
CA HIS A 258 -7.14 -17.90 1.38
C HIS A 258 -6.08 -17.68 0.31
N VAL A 259 -5.63 -16.44 0.14
CA VAL A 259 -4.58 -16.03 -0.82
C VAL A 259 -3.36 -15.50 -0.04
N PRO A 260 -2.19 -15.28 -0.65
CA PRO A 260 -1.05 -14.74 0.09
C PRO A 260 -1.39 -13.42 0.79
N HIS A 261 -0.83 -13.21 1.98
CA HIS A 261 -0.86 -11.91 2.63
C HIS A 261 0.28 -11.07 2.05
N ILE A 262 -0.07 -10.06 1.24
CA ILE A 262 0.92 -9.11 0.71
C ILE A 262 1.10 -7.92 1.66
N PHE A 263 2.36 -7.53 1.86
CA PHE A 263 2.75 -6.39 2.65
C PHE A 263 3.73 -5.51 1.87
N TYR A 264 3.38 -4.24 1.70
CA TYR A 264 4.24 -3.28 1.01
C TYR A 264 5.13 -2.57 2.02
N GLU A 265 6.42 -2.55 1.74
CA GLU A 265 7.34 -1.56 2.27
C GLU A 265 7.71 -0.58 1.15
N VAL A 266 7.30 0.68 1.29
CA VAL A 266 7.66 1.73 0.33
C VAL A 266 8.54 2.74 1.03
N TYR A 267 9.78 2.88 0.58
CA TYR A 267 10.74 3.82 1.13
C TYR A 267 10.79 5.06 0.25
N TRP A 268 10.68 6.24 0.85
CA TRP A 268 10.87 7.52 0.16
C TRP A 268 12.18 8.16 0.59
N ASN A 269 12.94 8.76 -0.34
CA ASN A 269 14.23 9.38 -0.05
C ASN A 269 14.07 10.75 0.65
N THR A 270 13.47 10.73 1.84
CA THR A 270 13.28 11.91 2.71
C THR A 270 14.57 12.55 3.24
N PRO A 271 15.73 11.84 3.37
CA PRO A 271 16.99 12.47 3.76
C PRO A 271 17.43 13.63 2.85
N LEU A 272 17.03 13.64 1.57
CA LEU A 272 17.29 14.75 0.65
C LEU A 272 16.72 16.09 1.13
N PHE A 273 15.75 16.06 2.05
CA PHE A 273 15.03 17.23 2.53
C PHE A 273 15.39 17.60 3.96
N ALA A 274 16.25 16.83 4.65
CA ALA A 274 16.50 16.97 6.09
C ALA A 274 16.93 18.39 6.50
N GLU A 275 17.70 19.09 5.65
CA GLU A 275 18.19 20.46 5.91
C GLU A 275 17.18 21.57 5.57
N LEU A 276 16.01 21.23 5.00
CA LEU A 276 15.02 22.19 4.52
C LEU A 276 13.89 22.47 5.53
N TRP A 277 13.87 21.76 6.65
CA TRP A 277 12.87 21.91 7.71
C TRP A 277 13.48 21.67 9.09
N THR A 278 12.69 21.83 10.14
CA THR A 278 13.15 21.67 11.52
C THR A 278 12.31 20.60 12.20
N GLU A 279 12.95 19.46 12.46
CA GLU A 279 12.32 18.32 13.13
C GLU A 279 12.04 18.58 14.61
N GLY A 280 11.16 17.77 15.21
CA GLY A 280 10.82 17.83 16.64
C GLY A 280 10.03 19.07 17.06
N THR A 281 9.47 19.80 16.10
CA THR A 281 8.73 21.05 16.34
C THR A 281 7.21 20.86 16.45
N GLY A 282 6.71 19.63 16.45
CA GLY A 282 5.28 19.34 16.41
C GLY A 282 4.65 19.53 15.02
N SER A 283 5.45 19.55 13.96
CA SER A 283 4.99 19.63 12.58
C SER A 283 5.98 18.94 11.62
N GLN A 284 5.51 18.64 10.40
CA GLN A 284 6.31 17.97 9.37
C GLN A 284 5.91 18.44 7.95
N PRO A 285 6.83 18.38 6.95
CA PRO A 285 6.63 19.01 5.64
C PRO A 285 6.09 18.07 4.55
N PHE A 286 5.96 16.77 4.81
CA PHE A 286 5.57 15.79 3.81
C PHE A 286 4.05 15.76 3.60
N ILE A 287 3.66 15.50 2.36
CA ILE A 287 2.27 15.52 1.92
C ILE A 287 2.06 14.46 0.85
N LEU A 288 1.01 13.65 0.97
CA LEU A 288 0.63 12.70 -0.07
C LEU A 288 0.06 13.44 -1.28
N SER A 289 0.15 12.84 -2.47
CA SER A 289 -0.26 13.44 -3.74
C SER A 289 -1.73 13.88 -3.82
N ASN A 290 -2.61 13.33 -2.96
CA ASN A 290 -4.00 13.74 -2.79
C ASN A 290 -4.18 14.98 -1.88
N GLY A 291 -3.07 15.63 -1.51
CA GLY A 291 -3.05 16.81 -0.65
C GLY A 291 -3.12 16.49 0.84
N ASP A 292 -2.93 15.25 1.28
CA ASP A 292 -3.01 14.89 2.69
C ASP A 292 -1.72 15.20 3.46
N ARG A 293 -1.77 16.19 4.36
CA ARG A 293 -0.67 16.52 5.28
C ARG A 293 -0.59 15.62 6.49
N THR A 294 -1.63 14.82 6.76
CA THR A 294 -1.71 13.96 7.94
C THR A 294 -1.05 12.61 7.70
N GLY A 295 -1.05 12.13 6.46
CA GLY A 295 -0.61 10.79 6.07
C GLY A 295 -1.68 9.71 6.26
N TYR A 296 -2.79 9.98 6.96
CA TYR A 296 -3.81 8.97 7.26
C TYR A 296 -4.52 8.42 6.02
N SER A 297 -4.44 9.10 4.88
CA SER A 297 -4.99 8.63 3.62
C SER A 297 -4.06 7.81 2.75
N LEU A 298 -2.89 7.44 3.29
CA LEU A 298 -2.06 6.42 2.68
C LEU A 298 -2.91 5.17 2.39
N HIS A 299 -2.67 4.58 1.23
CA HIS A 299 -3.35 3.38 0.76
C HIS A 299 -2.42 2.65 -0.20
N GLY A 300 -2.79 1.40 -0.46
CA GLY A 300 -2.15 0.59 -1.48
C GLY A 300 -3.21 -0.05 -2.37
N ASP A 301 -2.79 -0.28 -3.59
CA ASP A 301 -3.59 -0.92 -4.63
C ASP A 301 -2.82 -2.08 -5.25
N PHE A 302 -3.57 -3.07 -5.73
CA PHE A 302 -3.02 -4.28 -6.31
C PHE A 302 -3.93 -4.83 -7.42
N ILE A 303 -3.32 -5.25 -8.53
CA ILE A 303 -3.98 -6.11 -9.53
C ILE A 303 -3.09 -7.33 -9.77
N SER A 304 -3.65 -8.52 -9.56
CA SER A 304 -2.95 -9.78 -9.80
C SER A 304 -2.66 -9.99 -11.28
N GLY A 305 -1.40 -10.30 -11.58
CA GLY A 305 -0.91 -10.76 -12.88
C GLY A 305 0.12 -11.87 -12.71
N TRP A 306 -0.02 -12.70 -11.69
CA TRP A 306 0.86 -13.84 -11.45
C TRP A 306 0.56 -14.99 -12.39
N ASP A 307 1.60 -15.68 -12.86
CA ASP A 307 1.45 -17.08 -13.27
C ASP A 307 1.07 -17.91 -12.04
N GLU A 308 -0.19 -18.35 -12.00
CA GLU A 308 -0.76 -19.08 -10.86
C GLU A 308 0.01 -20.37 -10.56
N SER A 309 0.58 -21.02 -11.57
CA SER A 309 1.33 -22.27 -11.38
C SER A 309 2.69 -22.04 -10.73
N VAL A 310 3.35 -20.93 -11.05
CA VAL A 310 4.59 -20.50 -10.41
C VAL A 310 4.29 -20.03 -8.98
N LEU A 311 3.27 -19.20 -8.80
CA LEU A 311 2.91 -18.69 -7.48
C LEU A 311 2.49 -19.82 -6.53
N GLN A 312 1.74 -20.83 -6.98
CA GLN A 312 1.40 -21.99 -6.14
C GLN A 312 2.66 -22.72 -5.65
N LYS A 313 3.65 -22.96 -6.51
CA LYS A 313 4.92 -23.58 -6.08
C LYS A 313 5.67 -22.74 -5.05
N ILE A 314 5.64 -21.41 -5.22
CA ILE A 314 6.26 -20.50 -4.25
C ILE A 314 5.53 -20.56 -2.89
N ILE A 315 4.19 -20.56 -2.90
CA ILE A 315 3.36 -20.73 -1.69
C ILE A 315 3.72 -22.03 -0.96
N ASP A 316 3.89 -23.11 -1.72
CA ASP A 316 4.11 -24.44 -1.17
C ASP A 316 5.55 -24.64 -0.64
N ASN A 317 6.54 -24.07 -1.32
CA ASN A 317 7.94 -24.48 -1.16
C ASN A 317 8.92 -23.37 -0.77
N CYS A 318 8.54 -22.09 -0.79
CA CYS A 318 9.49 -21.01 -0.58
C CYS A 318 9.46 -20.42 0.85
N ASP A 319 10.66 -20.25 1.41
CA ASP A 319 10.92 -19.55 2.67
C ASP A 319 12.32 -18.90 2.63
N THR A 320 12.54 -18.04 1.65
CA THR A 320 13.83 -17.35 1.46
C THR A 320 13.93 -16.06 2.27
N GLY A 321 12.84 -15.64 2.92
CA GLY A 321 12.77 -14.43 3.72
C GLY A 321 13.20 -13.19 2.94
N ASP A 322 13.95 -12.31 3.61
CA ASP A 322 14.48 -11.07 3.03
C ASP A 322 15.49 -11.29 1.89
N SER A 323 16.00 -12.52 1.69
CA SER A 323 16.91 -12.78 0.56
C SER A 323 16.21 -12.75 -0.80
N GLY A 324 14.87 -12.83 -0.81
CA GLY A 324 14.03 -12.55 -1.98
C GLY A 324 13.46 -13.78 -2.67
N MET A 325 12.33 -13.57 -3.35
CA MET A 325 11.63 -14.57 -4.18
C MET A 325 12.50 -15.03 -5.35
N ASP A 326 13.44 -14.20 -5.81
CA ASP A 326 14.42 -14.55 -6.84
C ASP A 326 15.39 -15.67 -6.41
N LYS A 327 15.38 -16.05 -5.13
CA LYS A 327 16.13 -17.19 -4.60
C LYS A 327 15.29 -18.46 -4.42
N CYS A 328 13.97 -18.40 -4.63
CA CYS A 328 13.13 -19.60 -4.58
C CYS A 328 13.51 -20.52 -5.74
N ALA A 329 13.67 -21.82 -5.49
CA ALA A 329 13.97 -22.80 -6.54
C ALA A 329 12.91 -22.82 -7.65
N ASP A 330 11.66 -22.52 -7.28
CA ASP A 330 10.50 -22.51 -8.17
C ASP A 330 10.13 -21.11 -8.71
N ALA A 331 10.98 -20.09 -8.54
CA ALA A 331 10.71 -18.73 -9.02
C ALA A 331 10.55 -18.60 -10.55
N GLY A 332 10.95 -19.63 -11.31
CA GLY A 332 10.94 -19.61 -12.76
C GLY A 332 12.03 -18.69 -13.32
N PHE A 333 11.73 -18.01 -14.43
CA PHE A 333 12.68 -17.12 -15.08
C PHE A 333 12.86 -15.81 -14.30
N LEU A 334 14.11 -15.37 -14.16
CA LEU A 334 14.45 -14.09 -13.53
C LEU A 334 14.79 -13.05 -14.61
N ASN A 335 14.29 -11.83 -14.45
CA ASN A 335 14.65 -10.72 -15.30
C ASN A 335 16.10 -10.27 -15.05
N ASP A 336 16.77 -9.76 -16.10
CA ASP A 336 18.10 -9.18 -15.98
C ASP A 336 18.04 -7.83 -15.26
N ALA A 337 18.56 -7.79 -14.03
CA ALA A 337 18.57 -6.62 -13.18
C ALA A 337 19.37 -5.42 -13.72
N SER A 338 20.18 -5.62 -14.77
CA SER A 338 20.88 -4.52 -15.46
C SER A 338 19.99 -3.75 -16.44
N THR A 339 18.79 -4.29 -16.73
CA THR A 339 17.79 -3.65 -17.60
C THR A 339 16.76 -2.88 -16.79
N THR A 340 15.73 -2.35 -17.45
CA THR A 340 14.61 -1.67 -16.77
C THR A 340 13.31 -1.90 -17.53
N CYS A 341 12.20 -1.83 -16.81
CA CYS A 341 10.86 -1.88 -17.36
C CYS A 341 10.12 -0.61 -16.94
N ASN A 342 9.90 0.31 -17.89
CA ASN A 342 9.14 1.53 -17.68
C ASN A 342 8.12 1.71 -18.81
N ILE A 343 7.01 2.37 -18.51
CA ILE A 343 5.97 2.72 -19.49
C ILE A 343 5.66 4.22 -19.41
N PRO A 344 5.12 4.83 -20.48
CA PRO A 344 4.75 6.24 -20.45
C PRO A 344 3.63 6.51 -19.44
N ASN A 345 3.67 7.67 -18.81
CA ASN A 345 2.51 8.23 -18.10
C ASN A 345 1.44 8.64 -19.14
N LEU A 346 0.25 8.04 -19.04
CA LEU A 346 -0.87 8.28 -19.95
C LEU A 346 -1.67 9.55 -19.62
N VAL A 347 -1.35 10.20 -18.49
CA VAL A 347 -1.91 11.48 -18.05
C VAL A 347 -0.75 12.47 -17.87
N PRO A 348 -0.19 13.00 -18.98
CA PRO A 348 1.00 13.83 -18.90
C PRO A 348 0.70 15.18 -18.24
N GLU A 349 1.39 15.43 -17.13
CA GLU A 349 1.42 16.70 -16.40
C GLU A 349 2.71 16.79 -15.57
N PRO A 350 3.08 17.98 -15.05
CA PRO A 350 4.21 18.09 -14.14
C PRO A 350 3.99 17.28 -12.86
N ILE A 351 4.86 16.31 -12.60
CA ILE A 351 4.86 15.44 -11.40
C ILE A 351 6.17 15.52 -10.61
N ASP A 352 7.17 16.22 -11.14
CA ASP A 352 8.50 16.38 -10.57
C ASP A 352 8.99 17.82 -10.74
N GLY A 353 10.19 18.10 -10.23
CA GLY A 353 10.73 19.46 -10.15
C GLY A 353 10.02 20.32 -9.10
N VAL A 354 10.07 21.64 -9.29
CA VAL A 354 9.43 22.62 -8.41
C VAL A 354 8.00 22.87 -8.90
N LEU A 355 7.02 22.44 -8.12
CA LEU A 355 5.61 22.53 -8.48
C LEU A 355 4.90 23.62 -7.69
N GLU A 356 4.09 24.46 -8.35
CA GLU A 356 3.23 25.42 -7.66
C GLU A 356 1.99 24.75 -7.02
N ARG A 357 1.60 23.58 -7.54
CA ARG A 357 0.44 22.79 -7.10
C ARG A 357 0.76 21.32 -7.26
N LEU A 358 0.18 20.48 -6.42
CA LEU A 358 0.24 19.03 -6.60
C LEU A 358 -0.45 18.62 -7.93
N PRO A 359 -0.04 17.49 -8.55
CA PRO A 359 -0.71 16.96 -9.73
C PRO A 359 -2.22 16.82 -9.53
N GLY A 360 -3.00 17.08 -10.58
CA GLY A 360 -4.45 17.15 -10.52
C GLY A 360 -5.00 18.41 -9.84
N ASN A 361 -4.15 19.40 -9.53
CA ASN A 361 -4.48 20.58 -8.72
C ASN A 361 -4.99 20.23 -7.32
N ASN A 362 -4.48 19.15 -6.71
CA ASN A 362 -4.89 18.75 -5.36
C ASN A 362 -4.50 19.82 -4.33
N PRO A 363 -5.47 20.40 -3.59
CA PRO A 363 -5.16 21.36 -2.55
C PRO A 363 -4.61 20.65 -1.31
N PRO A 364 -3.69 21.26 -0.55
CA PRO A 364 -3.32 20.75 0.76
C PRO A 364 -4.52 20.72 1.71
N THR A 365 -4.64 19.65 2.49
CA THR A 365 -5.73 19.33 3.42
C THR A 365 -5.16 18.66 4.68
N GLY A 366 -5.98 18.52 5.73
CA GLY A 366 -5.54 17.96 7.01
C GLY A 366 -5.02 19.03 7.98
N TRP A 367 -3.89 18.76 8.65
CA TRP A 367 -3.31 19.66 9.64
C TRP A 367 -3.05 21.09 9.10
N GLY A 368 -3.20 22.08 9.97
CA GLY A 368 -2.98 23.50 9.65
C GLY A 368 -4.09 24.15 8.82
N GLN A 369 -5.29 23.55 8.77
CA GLN A 369 -6.49 24.15 8.15
C GLN A 369 -7.30 25.01 9.14
N ASP A 370 -7.16 24.77 10.44
CA ASP A 370 -7.82 25.54 11.49
C ASP A 370 -6.83 26.53 12.13
N GLY A 371 -6.87 27.81 11.74
CA GLY A 371 -6.17 28.83 12.53
C GLY A 371 -5.97 30.21 11.93
N GLU A 372 -5.54 30.38 10.67
CA GLU A 372 -5.09 31.72 10.21
C GLU A 372 -5.54 32.14 8.80
N ASP A 373 -5.86 31.23 7.90
CA ASP A 373 -6.12 31.60 6.49
C ASP A 373 -7.57 31.98 6.16
N GLY A 374 -8.54 31.55 6.97
CA GLY A 374 -9.95 31.92 6.80
C GLY A 374 -10.24 33.40 7.14
N ALA A 375 -9.56 33.94 8.15
CA ALA A 375 -9.71 35.32 8.57
C ALA A 375 -8.86 36.30 7.74
N ALA A 376 -7.68 35.87 7.28
CA ALA A 376 -6.81 36.68 6.43
C ALA A 376 -7.42 36.93 5.03
N LYS A 377 -8.00 35.90 4.40
CA LYS A 377 -8.64 36.04 3.08
C LYS A 377 -9.89 36.92 3.10
N GLN A 378 -10.61 36.98 4.22
CA GLN A 378 -11.76 37.89 4.38
C GLN A 378 -11.37 39.34 4.68
N ARG A 379 -10.21 39.59 5.33
CA ARG A 379 -9.71 40.95 5.59
C ARG A 379 -9.16 41.64 4.34
N VAL A 380 -8.51 40.90 3.44
CA VAL A 380 -8.00 41.45 2.18
C VAL A 380 -9.14 41.87 1.24
N ARG A 381 -10.24 41.12 1.20
CA ARG A 381 -11.43 41.49 0.38
C ARG A 381 -12.16 42.74 0.86
N ARG A 382 -12.13 43.07 2.16
CA ARG A 382 -12.74 44.31 2.67
C ARG A 382 -11.88 45.56 2.46
N HIS A 383 -10.58 45.42 2.27
CA HIS A 383 -9.69 46.56 1.99
C HIS A 383 -9.66 46.97 0.51
N ILE A 384 -9.94 46.06 -0.43
CA ILE A 384 -9.91 46.35 -1.87
C ILE A 384 -11.22 47.01 -2.38
N HIS A 385 -12.33 46.95 -1.62
CA HIS A 385 -13.61 47.57 -2.00
C HIS A 385 -14.00 48.81 -1.17
N GLY A 386 -13.11 49.28 -0.30
CA GLY A 386 -13.41 50.33 0.68
C GLY A 386 -12.88 51.73 0.39
N HIS A 387 -12.26 52.01 -0.77
CA HIS A 387 -11.66 53.32 -1.07
C HIS A 387 -11.87 53.76 -2.54
N SER A 388 -13.13 54.00 -2.93
CA SER A 388 -13.44 54.79 -4.12
C SER A 388 -14.74 55.57 -3.94
N ARG A 389 -14.71 56.61 -3.11
CA ARG A 389 -15.51 57.84 -3.30
C ARG A 389 -14.71 59.04 -2.82
N GLY A 390 -13.79 59.47 -3.68
CA GLY A 390 -13.16 60.78 -3.57
C GLY A 390 -14.17 61.89 -3.78
N LYS A 391 -14.16 62.85 -2.86
CA LYS A 391 -14.74 64.19 -3.03
C LYS A 391 -14.08 64.86 -4.24
N HIS A 392 -14.88 65.42 -5.14
CA HIS A 392 -14.50 66.60 -5.91
C HIS A 392 -15.73 67.42 -6.29
N ILE A 393 -15.69 68.68 -5.81
CA ILE A 393 -16.34 69.93 -6.24
C ILE A 393 -17.87 69.99 -6.11
#